data_AF-A0A936MZM8-F1
#
_entry.id   AF-A0A936MZM8-F1
#
_cell.length_a   1.000
_cell.length_b   1.000
_cell.length_c   1.000
_cell.angle_alpha   90.00
_cell.angle_beta   90.00
_cell.angle_gamma   90.00
#
_symmetry.space_group_name_H-M   'P 1'
#
loop_
_entity.id
_entity.type
_entity.pdbx_description
1 polymer ?
#
loop_
_entity_poly.entity_id
_entity_poly.type
_entity_poly.pdbx_seq_one_letter_code
_entity_poly.pdbx_strand_id
1 'polypeptide(L)'
;MKTKEHRTGQLLDAVTLVVLDSTSSVVTRALSGLDGSFEFADVPPGMYTLVAELDGYERKEFTGISVRSGMITFVDVVLERAGAPEGDDRNNVCGWRLDPRRR
;
A
#
# COMPACT_ATOMS: atom_id res chain seq x y z
N MET A 1 -16.47 -2.32 3.51
CA MET A 1 -15.42 -3.27 3.05
C MET A 1 -14.28 -3.25 4.06
N LYS A 2 -13.41 -4.26 4.14
CA LYS A 2 -12.30 -4.29 5.12
C LYS A 2 -11.02 -4.76 4.44
N THR A 3 -9.95 -3.97 4.49
CA THR A 3 -8.60 -4.42 4.15
C THR A 3 -7.96 -4.98 5.42
N LYS A 4 -7.44 -6.21 5.38
CA LYS A 4 -6.75 -6.82 6.52
C LYS A 4 -5.31 -7.16 6.14
N GLU A 5 -4.35 -6.75 6.97
CA GLU A 5 -2.95 -7.14 6.83
C GLU A 5 -2.69 -8.48 7.54
N HIS A 6 -2.01 -9.41 6.84
CA HIS A 6 -1.84 -10.83 7.19
C HIS A 6 -0.77 -11.12 8.26
N ARG A 7 -0.09 -10.12 8.86
CA ARG A 7 0.98 -10.40 9.83
C ARG A 7 0.79 -9.85 11.25
N THR A 8 0.02 -8.77 11.44
CA THR A 8 -0.14 -8.16 12.79
C THR A 8 -1.51 -7.54 13.06
N GLY A 9 -2.46 -7.53 12.13
CA GLY A 9 -3.75 -6.86 12.35
C GLY A 9 -3.62 -5.34 12.52
N GLN A 10 -2.54 -4.76 12.01
CA GLN A 10 -2.31 -3.32 12.04
C GLN A 10 -3.09 -2.67 10.88
N LEU A 11 -3.95 -1.72 11.23
CA LEU A 11 -4.74 -0.98 10.25
C LEU A 11 -3.80 0.01 9.56
N LEU A 12 -3.72 -0.06 8.24
CA LEU A 12 -2.92 0.86 7.44
C LEU A 12 -3.76 2.09 7.15
N ASP A 13 -3.32 3.23 7.65
CA ASP A 13 -3.90 4.53 7.32
C ASP A 13 -3.24 5.14 6.08
N ALA A 14 -3.97 5.99 5.37
CA ALA A 14 -3.48 6.81 4.26
C ALA A 14 -3.08 6.10 2.96
N VAL A 15 -3.55 4.86 2.71
CA VAL A 15 -3.40 4.23 1.37
C VAL A 15 -4.16 5.06 0.34
N THR A 16 -3.48 5.44 -0.73
CA THR A 16 -4.07 6.12 -1.89
C THR A 16 -4.62 5.07 -2.83
N LEU A 17 -5.94 5.09 -3.04
CA LEU A 17 -6.64 4.22 -3.98
C LEU A 17 -7.06 5.04 -5.20
N VAL A 18 -6.61 4.62 -6.37
CA VAL A 18 -6.95 5.23 -7.66
C VAL A 18 -7.74 4.23 -8.48
N VAL A 19 -8.94 4.62 -8.91
CA VAL A 19 -9.77 3.81 -9.79
C VAL A 19 -9.58 4.30 -11.21
N LEU A 20 -9.21 3.37 -12.09
CA LEU A 20 -8.98 3.58 -13.51
C LEU A 20 -10.06 2.86 -14.31
N ASP A 21 -10.51 3.47 -15.41
CA ASP A 21 -11.40 2.83 -16.39
C ASP A 21 -10.64 1.90 -17.35
N SER A 22 -11.36 1.23 -18.24
CA SER A 22 -10.83 0.48 -19.40
C SER A 22 -9.81 1.25 -20.26
N THR A 23 -9.87 2.58 -20.24
CA THR A 23 -8.92 3.46 -20.95
C THR A 23 -7.72 3.88 -20.11
N SER A 24 -7.53 3.29 -18.92
CA SER A 24 -6.57 3.74 -17.90
C SER A 24 -6.73 5.20 -17.49
N SER A 25 -7.94 5.76 -17.67
CA SER A 25 -8.28 7.10 -17.22
C SER A 25 -8.68 7.08 -15.75
N VAL A 26 -8.18 8.02 -14.95
CA VAL A 26 -8.57 8.17 -13.55
C VAL A 26 -10.04 8.56 -13.47
N VAL A 27 -10.87 7.63 -13.00
CA VAL A 27 -12.29 7.84 -12.73
C VAL A 27 -12.43 8.55 -11.40
N THR A 28 -11.78 8.02 -10.36
CA THR A 28 -11.86 8.56 -9.02
C THR A 28 -10.63 8.18 -8.20
N ARG A 29 -10.43 8.90 -7.09
CA ARG A 29 -9.37 8.64 -6.12
C ARG A 29 -9.93 8.80 -4.71
N ALA A 30 -9.56 7.89 -3.82
CA ALA A 30 -9.94 7.92 -2.42
C ALA A 30 -8.75 7.56 -1.55
N LEU A 31 -8.78 8.03 -0.30
CA LEU A 31 -7.82 7.62 0.73
C LEU A 31 -8.50 6.61 1.64
N SER A 32 -7.81 5.51 1.94
CA SER A 32 -8.26 4.59 2.99
C SER A 32 -8.18 5.27 4.36
N GLY A 33 -9.21 5.05 5.19
CA GLY A 33 -9.24 5.55 6.55
C GLY A 33 -8.30 4.79 7.48
N LEU A 34 -8.22 5.23 8.74
CA LEU A 34 -7.44 4.59 9.82
C LEU A 34 -7.77 3.12 10.09
N ASP A 35 -8.85 2.59 9.54
CA ASP A 35 -9.25 1.18 9.63
C ASP A 35 -8.93 0.40 8.33
N GLY A 36 -8.24 1.02 7.37
CA GLY A 36 -8.09 0.52 6.00
C GLY A 36 -9.41 0.48 5.20
N SER A 37 -10.50 0.92 5.81
CA SER A 37 -11.81 1.01 5.18
C SER A 37 -11.81 2.15 4.15
N PHE A 38 -12.23 1.82 2.92
CA PHE A 38 -12.51 2.79 1.87
C PHE A 38 -13.89 2.50 1.28
N GLU A 39 -14.57 3.54 0.81
CA GLU A 39 -15.86 3.43 0.15
C GLU A 39 -15.89 4.39 -1.03
N PHE A 40 -16.34 3.89 -2.18
CA PHE A 40 -16.61 4.70 -3.35
C PHE A 40 -18.12 4.75 -3.54
N ALA A 41 -18.72 5.91 -3.29
CA ALA A 41 -20.10 6.15 -3.66
C ALA A 41 -20.16 6.48 -5.17
N ASP A 42 -21.24 6.06 -5.83
CA ASP A 42 -21.55 6.45 -7.22
C ASP A 42 -20.59 5.91 -8.30
N VAL A 43 -20.05 4.71 -8.14
CA VAL A 43 -19.29 4.05 -9.23
C VAL A 43 -20.29 3.37 -10.19
N PRO A 44 -20.33 3.75 -11.47
CA PRO A 44 -21.19 3.09 -12.44
C PRO A 44 -20.82 1.60 -12.58
N PRO A 45 -21.78 0.73 -12.95
CA PRO A 45 -21.46 -0.66 -13.22
C PRO A 45 -20.53 -0.77 -14.44
N GLY A 46 -19.42 -1.47 -14.28
CA GLY A 46 -18.38 -1.54 -15.30
C GLY A 46 -17.17 -2.36 -14.85
N MET A 47 -16.19 -2.49 -15.75
CA MET A 47 -14.89 -3.06 -15.44
C MET A 47 -13.92 -1.93 -15.11
N TYR A 48 -13.29 -2.03 -13.95
CA TYR A 48 -12.33 -1.05 -13.47
C TYR A 48 -11.03 -1.71 -13.02
N THR A 49 -9.99 -0.89 -13.00
CA THR A 49 -8.68 -1.24 -12.45
C THR A 49 -8.45 -0.39 -11.20
N LEU A 50 -8.20 -1.02 -10.07
CA LEU A 50 -7.91 -0.34 -8.80
C LEU A 50 -6.41 -0.38 -8.55
N VAL A 51 -5.80 0.79 -8.38
CA VAL A 51 -4.40 0.94 -8.01
C VAL A 51 -4.34 1.38 -6.56
N ALA A 52 -3.64 0.63 -5.73
CA ALA A 52 -3.39 0.94 -4.34
C ALA A 52 -1.90 1.26 -4.17
N GLU A 53 -1.60 2.48 -3.73
CA GLU A 53 -0.25 2.97 -3.47
C GLU A 53 -0.16 3.59 -2.07
N LEU A 54 0.93 3.32 -1.36
CA LEU A 54 1.23 3.91 -0.07
C LEU A 54 2.74 4.10 0.06
N ASP A 55 3.15 5.21 0.65
CA ASP A 55 4.56 5.51 0.90
C ASP A 55 5.16 4.45 1.85
N GLY A 56 6.27 3.83 1.44
CA GLY A 56 6.87 2.70 2.17
C GLY A 56 6.22 1.33 1.92
N TYR A 57 5.31 1.21 0.95
CA TYR A 57 4.67 -0.04 0.54
C TYR A 57 4.83 -0.29 -0.96
N GLU A 58 4.74 -1.56 -1.36
CA GLU A 58 4.71 -1.93 -2.77
C GLU A 58 3.35 -1.59 -3.37
N ARG A 59 3.36 -0.75 -4.43
CA ARG A 59 2.17 -0.46 -5.22
C ARG A 59 1.58 -1.76 -5.79
N LYS A 60 0.26 -1.93 -5.68
CA LYS A 60 -0.48 -3.03 -6.31
C LYS A 60 -1.62 -2.52 -7.15
N GLU A 61 -1.79 -3.15 -8.30
CA GLU A 61 -2.91 -2.92 -9.19
C GLU A 61 -3.77 -4.19 -9.29
N PHE A 62 -5.08 -3.99 -9.20
CA PHE A 62 -6.09 -5.02 -9.26
C PHE A 62 -6.94 -4.75 -10.49
N THR A 63 -6.73 -5.54 -11.54
CA THR A 63 -7.50 -5.46 -12.79
C THR A 63 -8.70 -6.41 -12.73
N GLY A 64 -9.71 -6.17 -13.55
CA GLY A 64 -10.89 -7.04 -13.65
C GLY A 64 -11.91 -6.88 -12.52
N ILE A 65 -11.91 -5.73 -11.83
CA ILE A 65 -12.92 -5.44 -10.82
C ILE A 65 -14.24 -5.13 -11.52
N SER A 66 -15.20 -6.04 -11.38
CA SER A 66 -16.54 -5.86 -11.92
C SER A 66 -17.45 -5.25 -10.87
N VAL A 67 -17.83 -3.99 -11.06
CA VAL A 67 -18.79 -3.28 -10.21
C VAL A 67 -20.20 -3.52 -10.77
N ARG A 68 -21.13 -3.90 -9.90
CA ARG A 68 -22.55 -4.07 -10.25
C ARG A 68 -23.38 -2.98 -9.59
N SER A 69 -24.32 -2.39 -10.35
CA SER A 69 -25.17 -1.31 -9.84
C SER A 69 -25.99 -1.80 -8.65
N GLY A 70 -25.92 -1.07 -7.54
CA GLY A 70 -26.63 -1.41 -6.30
C GLY A 70 -26.01 -2.55 -5.48
N MET A 71 -24.82 -3.05 -5.83
CA MET A 71 -24.11 -4.08 -5.06
C MET A 71 -22.74 -3.60 -4.60
N ILE A 72 -22.39 -3.91 -3.35
CA ILE A 72 -21.08 -3.63 -2.77
C ILE A 72 -20.13 -4.77 -3.16
N THR A 73 -19.15 -4.50 -4.02
CA THR A 73 -18.10 -5.48 -4.39
C THR A 73 -16.93 -5.41 -3.41
N PHE A 74 -16.70 -6.48 -2.65
CA PHE A 74 -15.56 -6.53 -1.73
C PHE A 74 -14.28 -6.93 -2.49
N VAL A 75 -13.28 -6.06 -2.48
CA VAL A 75 -11.93 -6.34 -2.99
C VAL A 75 -10.98 -6.35 -1.80
N ASP A 76 -10.22 -7.44 -1.65
CA ASP A 76 -9.21 -7.55 -0.59
C ASP A 76 -7.88 -7.00 -1.14
N VAL A 77 -7.46 -5.87 -0.58
CA VAL A 77 -6.22 -5.17 -0.97
C VAL A 77 -5.16 -5.48 0.07
N VAL A 78 -4.17 -6.30 -0.31
CA VAL A 78 -3.05 -6.69 0.55
C VAL A 78 -1.76 -6.08 0.02
N LEU A 79 -1.32 -5.00 0.66
CA LEU A 79 -0.03 -4.37 0.37
C LEU A 79 1.08 -5.03 1.18
N GLU A 80 2.27 -5.11 0.60
CA GLU A 80 3.47 -5.55 1.30
C GLU A 80 4.32 -4.31 1.58
N ARG A 81 4.84 -4.17 2.81
CA ARG A 81 5.79 -3.10 3.10
C ARG A 81 6.96 -3.26 2.14
N ALA A 82 7.18 -2.23 1.33
CA ALA A 82 8.42 -2.09 0.60
C ALA A 82 9.45 -1.95 1.70
N GLY A 83 10.19 -3.03 1.97
CA GLY A 83 11.22 -3.04 2.99
C GLY A 83 12.00 -1.75 2.82
N ALA A 84 12.01 -0.92 3.87
CA ALA A 84 12.66 0.37 3.85
C ALA A 84 14.02 0.20 3.15
N PRO A 85 14.46 1.14 2.28
CA PRO A 85 15.89 1.18 2.01
C PRO A 85 16.53 1.22 3.39
N GLU A 86 17.30 0.19 3.72
CA GLU A 86 18.09 0.13 4.94
C GLU A 86 19.06 1.32 4.85
N GLY A 87 18.59 2.47 5.29
CA GLY A 87 19.33 3.71 5.32
C GLY A 87 20.28 3.63 6.49
N ASP A 88 21.47 3.07 6.23
CA ASP A 88 22.76 3.54 6.73
C ASP A 88 22.67 4.25 8.09
N ASP A 89 22.55 3.49 9.19
CA ASP A 89 22.89 4.06 10.49
C ASP A 89 24.41 3.95 10.67
N ARG A 90 25.03 5.12 10.56
CA ARG A 90 26.45 5.42 10.64
C ARG A 90 27.03 5.19 12.03
N ASN A 91 26.84 4.02 12.61
CA ASN A 91 27.45 3.67 13.89
C ASN A 91 28.12 2.31 13.86
N ASN A 92 28.86 2.04 12.79
CA ASN A 92 29.97 1.10 12.89
C ASN A 92 31.12 1.81 13.62
N VAL A 93 31.01 1.88 14.95
CA VAL A 93 32.18 1.86 15.83
C VAL A 93 32.89 0.54 15.56
N CYS A 94 33.63 0.50 14.46
CA CYS A 94 34.74 -0.41 14.33
C CYS A 94 35.77 0.06 15.34
N GLY A 95 35.65 -0.46 16.56
CA GLY A 95 36.71 -0.44 17.53
C GLY A 95 37.90 -1.19 16.96
N TRP A 96 38.74 -0.50 16.18
CA TRP A 96 40.11 -0.93 15.96
C TRP A 96 40.88 -0.66 17.25
N ARG A 97 40.82 -1.64 18.15
CA ARG A 97 41.86 -1.90 19.13
C ARG A 97 43.16 -2.13 18.37
N LEU A 98 44.07 -1.17 18.43
CA LEU A 98 45.47 -1.35 18.07
C LEU A 98 46.35 -0.63 19.11
N ASP A 99 46.25 -1.12 20.36
CA ASP A 99 47.42 -1.28 21.22
C ASP A 99 47.87 -2.74 20.98
N PRO A 100 49.10 -3.03 20.52
CA PRO A 100 50.24 -2.93 21.42
C PRO A 100 51.59 -2.59 20.76
N ARG A 101 52.39 -1.77 21.44
CA ARG A 101 53.88 -1.76 21.38
C ARG A 101 54.50 -1.72 19.98
N ARG A 102 54.71 -0.52 19.43
CA ARG A 102 55.88 -0.28 18.56
C ARG A 102 56.85 0.68 19.26
N ARG A 103 58.10 0.21 19.22
CA ARG A 103 59.32 0.71 19.85
C ARG A 103 59.81 2.00 19.20
#